data_AF-A0A9D4B6C8-F1
#
_entry.id   AF-A0A9D4B6C8-F1
#
_cell.length_a   1.000
_cell.length_b   1.000
_cell.length_c   1.000
_cell.angle_alpha   90.00
_cell.angle_beta   90.00
_cell.angle_gamma   90.00
#
_symmetry.space_group_name_H-M   'P 1'
#
loop_
_entity.id
_entity.type
_entity.pdbx_description
1 polymer ?
#
loop_
_entity_poly.entity_id
_entity_poly.type
_entity_poly.pdbx_seq_one_letter_code
_entity_poly.pdbx_strand_id
1 'polypeptide(L)'
;MSIQVQYPVSNPIVTINNRIISTGFAIRVDRLVHLNCFSTGYPQPSYNWTDPGGRSTDALLKCAFARNNGSVSCKAYNVMRTLDGTNSAEAKEKNIALNINVLYPPVITKLSSNDKNVDINNSTIRVQRGDNINIVCTSDTNHPATVFWNGQLSVLSTLTVTSVQHDAVWTCQAKKQCD
;
A
#
# COMPACT_ATOMS: atom_id res chain seq x y z
N MET A 1 29.59 43.87 9.95
CA MET A 1 28.26 43.70 10.56
C MET A 1 27.37 43.03 9.52
N SER A 2 26.71 41.92 9.84
CA SER A 2 25.82 41.21 8.92
C SER A 2 24.43 41.10 9.55
N ILE A 3 23.41 41.57 8.85
CA ILE A 3 22.01 41.35 9.23
C ILE A 3 21.59 39.99 8.67
N GLN A 4 20.98 39.15 9.50
CA GLN A 4 20.44 37.84 9.10
C GLN A 4 18.92 37.88 9.26
N VAL A 5 18.20 37.73 8.16
CA VAL A 5 16.73 37.75 8.15
C VAL A 5 16.21 36.33 8.35
N GLN A 6 15.39 36.15 9.38
CA GLN A 6 14.69 34.89 9.63
C GLN A 6 13.34 34.88 8.91
N TYR A 7 12.96 33.72 8.40
CA TYR A 7 11.71 33.53 7.67
C TYR A 7 11.19 32.09 7.86
N PRO A 8 9.85 31.93 7.85
CA PRO A 8 9.23 30.65 8.12
C PRO A 8 9.49 29.61 7.05
N VAL A 9 9.23 28.34 7.39
CA VAL A 9 9.28 27.26 6.41
C VAL A 9 8.24 27.44 5.29
N SER A 10 8.62 27.10 4.06
CA SER A 10 7.70 26.98 2.93
C SER A 10 6.89 25.69 3.00
N ASN A 11 5.89 25.54 2.11
CA ASN A 11 5.21 24.26 1.95
C ASN A 11 6.24 23.16 1.58
N PRO A 12 6.29 22.04 2.33
CA PRO A 12 7.26 21.01 2.08
C PRO A 12 6.97 20.25 0.78
N ILE A 13 8.04 19.79 0.14
CA ILE A 13 8.03 18.94 -1.05
C ILE A 13 8.58 17.58 -0.64
N VAL A 14 7.90 16.51 -1.03
CA VAL A 14 8.37 15.15 -0.80
C VAL A 14 8.94 14.57 -2.08
N THR A 15 10.05 13.85 -1.95
CA THR A 15 10.61 13.07 -3.04
C THR A 15 10.73 11.60 -2.68
N ILE A 16 10.57 10.74 -3.68
CA ILE A 16 10.83 9.30 -3.61
C ILE A 16 11.98 8.99 -4.53
N ASN A 17 13.07 8.43 -4.01
CA ASN A 17 14.26 8.11 -4.81
C ASN A 17 14.67 9.30 -5.71
N ASN A 18 14.64 10.51 -5.13
CA ASN A 18 14.94 11.80 -5.76
C ASN A 18 13.94 12.29 -6.83
N ARG A 19 12.72 11.76 -6.89
CA ARG A 19 11.63 12.26 -7.75
C ARG A 19 10.55 12.94 -6.93
N ILE A 20 10.13 14.14 -7.32
CA ILE A 20 9.06 14.90 -6.65
C ILE A 20 7.71 14.19 -6.79
N ILE A 21 6.95 14.09 -5.69
CA ILE A 21 5.62 13.47 -5.64
C ILE A 21 4.65 14.40 -4.92
N SER A 22 3.43 14.55 -5.43
CA SER A 22 2.44 15.52 -4.92
C SER A 22 1.06 14.96 -4.57
N THR A 23 0.67 13.79 -5.09
CA THR A 23 -0.73 13.32 -4.99
C THR A 23 -0.89 11.87 -4.52
N GLY A 24 0.21 11.14 -4.31
CA GLY A 24 0.21 9.74 -3.88
C GLY A 24 0.99 8.85 -4.86
N PHE A 25 1.31 7.63 -4.42
CA PHE A 25 2.12 6.70 -5.21
C PHE A 25 1.86 5.25 -4.84
N ALA A 26 2.20 4.35 -5.78
CA ALA A 26 2.10 2.92 -5.59
C ALA A 26 3.50 2.29 -5.50
N ILE A 27 3.73 1.45 -4.49
CA ILE A 27 4.96 0.65 -4.36
C ILE A 27 4.58 -0.81 -4.29
N ARG A 28 5.40 -1.70 -4.85
CA ARG A 28 5.24 -3.14 -4.62
C ARG A 28 5.65 -3.50 -3.20
N VAL A 29 5.01 -4.54 -2.64
CA VAL A 29 5.44 -5.17 -1.39
C VAL A 29 6.93 -5.54 -1.47
N ASP A 30 7.63 -5.44 -0.34
CA ASP A 30 9.06 -5.73 -0.17
C ASP A 30 10.05 -4.83 -0.94
N ARG A 31 9.56 -3.73 -1.54
CA ARG A 31 10.43 -2.69 -2.12
C ARG A 31 10.74 -1.62 -1.09
N LEU A 32 12.04 -1.42 -0.84
CA LEU A 32 12.52 -0.28 -0.08
C LEU A 32 12.44 1.01 -0.91
N VAL A 33 11.96 2.09 -0.28
CA VAL A 33 11.95 3.43 -0.86
C VAL A 33 12.59 4.42 0.08
N HIS A 34 13.25 5.42 -0.49
CA HIS A 34 13.78 6.54 0.27
C HIS A 34 12.85 7.74 0.10
N LEU A 35 12.20 8.13 1.20
CA LEU A 35 11.39 9.34 1.29
C LEU A 35 12.24 10.48 1.84
N ASN A 36 12.31 11.58 1.09
CA ASN A 36 12.93 12.82 1.55
C ASN A 36 11.90 13.94 1.58
N CYS A 37 12.06 14.85 2.54
CA CYS A 37 11.24 16.03 2.68
C CYS A 37 12.11 17.27 2.60
N PHE A 38 11.66 18.26 1.84
CA PHE A 38 12.39 19.49 1.61
C PHE A 38 11.49 20.69 1.82
N SER A 39 11.95 21.67 2.58
CA SER A 39 11.34 22.98 2.69
C SER A 39 12.42 24.05 2.71
N THR A 40 12.10 25.24 2.22
CA THR A 40 12.95 26.42 2.39
C THR A 40 12.60 27.11 3.71
N GLY A 41 13.55 27.77 4.37
CA GLY A 41 13.32 28.44 5.65
C GLY A 41 14.64 28.87 6.29
N TYR A 42 14.61 29.89 7.14
CA TYR A 42 15.76 30.28 7.96
C TYR A 42 15.34 30.64 9.39
N PRO A 43 15.91 30.03 10.45
CA PRO A 43 16.99 29.02 10.44
C PRO A 43 16.63 27.72 9.70
N GLN A 44 17.65 26.90 9.38
CA GLN A 44 17.48 25.71 8.54
C GLN A 44 16.34 24.80 9.05
N PRO A 45 15.40 24.38 8.17
CA PRO A 45 14.27 23.56 8.60
C PRO A 45 14.69 22.19 9.12
N SER A 46 13.97 21.72 10.12
CA SER A 46 13.96 20.35 10.64
C SER A 46 12.69 19.62 10.19
N TYR A 47 12.73 18.30 10.18
CA TYR A 47 11.66 17.46 9.62
C TYR A 47 11.30 16.31 10.55
N ASN A 48 10.00 16.08 10.74
CA ASN A 48 9.49 14.90 11.42
C ASN A 48 8.58 14.14 10.46
N TRP A 49 8.79 12.82 10.36
CA TRP A 49 7.88 11.95 9.61
C TRP A 49 6.94 11.21 10.53
N THR A 50 5.74 10.93 10.03
CA THR A 50 4.74 10.07 10.66
C THR A 50 4.36 8.97 9.68
N ASP A 51 4.49 7.70 10.11
CA ASP A 51 4.08 6.52 9.34
C ASP A 51 2.54 6.33 9.35
N PRO A 52 1.98 5.43 8.52
CA PRO A 52 0.54 5.17 8.52
C PRO A 52 -0.03 4.65 9.85
N GLY A 53 0.82 4.10 10.71
CA GLY A 53 0.46 3.65 12.06
C GLY A 53 0.58 4.75 13.13
N GLY A 54 0.90 5.99 12.73
CA GLY A 54 1.06 7.13 13.64
C GLY A 54 2.42 7.22 14.33
N ARG A 55 3.38 6.35 14.01
CA ARG A 55 4.72 6.37 14.62
C ARG A 55 5.59 7.42 13.96
N SER A 56 6.29 8.20 14.77
CA SER A 56 7.25 9.16 14.26
C SER A 56 8.60 8.51 13.98
N THR A 57 9.21 8.82 12.84
CA THR A 57 10.50 8.23 12.40
C THR A 57 11.41 9.31 11.80
N ASP A 58 12.73 9.13 11.91
CA ASP A 58 13.73 10.08 11.41
C ASP A 58 14.03 9.96 9.89
N ALA A 59 13.07 9.43 9.12
CA ALA A 59 13.21 9.05 7.69
C ALA A 59 14.24 7.94 7.40
N LEU A 60 13.74 6.70 7.45
CA LEU A 60 14.07 5.63 6.50
C LEU A 60 12.89 4.63 6.53
N LEU A 61 11.85 4.87 5.72
CA LEU A 61 10.68 3.99 5.68
C LEU A 61 11.04 2.71 4.93
N LYS A 62 11.39 1.64 5.67
CA LYS A 62 11.42 0.29 5.10
C LYS A 62 9.97 -0.13 4.83
N CYS A 63 9.49 0.07 3.60
CA CYS A 63 8.25 -0.56 3.14
C CYS A 63 8.45 -2.07 2.92
N ALA A 64 8.72 -2.76 4.01
CA ALA A 64 8.68 -4.20 4.12
C ALA A 64 8.00 -4.46 5.46
N PHE A 65 6.70 -4.78 5.43
CA PHE A 65 6.01 -5.75 6.31
C PHE A 65 4.52 -5.54 6.55
N ALA A 66 3.87 -4.49 6.04
CA ALA A 66 2.43 -4.37 6.23
C ALA A 66 1.70 -4.15 4.91
N ARG A 67 0.67 -4.96 4.67
CA ARG A 67 -0.44 -4.71 3.73
C ARG A 67 -1.24 -3.44 4.09
N ASN A 68 -0.59 -2.45 4.72
CA ASN A 68 -1.21 -1.27 5.26
C ASN A 68 -1.10 -0.17 4.21
N ASN A 69 -2.16 -0.03 3.43
CA ASN A 69 -2.44 1.23 2.77
C ASN A 69 -2.55 2.33 3.83
N GLY A 70 -2.13 3.55 3.49
CA GLY A 70 -2.32 4.67 4.40
C GLY A 70 -1.49 5.88 4.03
N SER A 71 -1.51 6.88 4.91
CA SER A 71 -0.90 8.18 4.67
C SER A 71 0.42 8.29 5.42
N VAL A 72 1.47 8.76 4.74
CA VAL A 72 2.70 9.23 5.38
C VAL A 72 2.69 10.75 5.41
N SER A 73 3.08 11.35 6.53
CA SER A 73 3.12 12.80 6.66
C SER A 73 4.53 13.27 6.97
N CYS A 74 5.00 14.28 6.24
CA CYS A 74 6.17 15.05 6.63
C CYS A 74 5.72 16.37 7.24
N LYS A 75 6.27 16.70 8.42
CA LYS A 75 6.17 18.01 9.04
C LYS A 75 7.52 18.72 8.98
N ALA A 76 7.58 19.84 8.27
CA ALA A 76 8.73 20.74 8.26
C ALA A 76 8.50 21.87 9.28
N TYR A 77 9.54 22.24 10.02
CA TYR A 77 9.48 23.33 10.99
C TYR A 77 10.84 24.00 11.18
N ASN A 78 10.84 25.28 11.52
CA ASN A 78 12.01 25.98 12.01
C ASN A 78 11.66 26.84 13.23
N VAL A 79 12.64 27.05 14.11
CA VAL A 79 12.46 27.87 15.31
C VAL A 79 13.14 29.21 15.07
N MET A 80 12.35 30.27 14.94
CA MET A 80 12.87 31.62 14.84
C MET A 80 13.14 32.19 16.23
N ARG A 81 14.06 33.15 16.32
CA ARG A 81 14.38 33.89 17.55
C ARG A 81 14.00 35.36 17.44
N THR A 82 13.53 35.92 18.55
CA THR A 82 13.27 37.35 18.73
C THR A 82 14.57 38.13 18.96
N LEU A 83 14.48 39.47 18.95
CA LEU A 83 15.64 40.35 19.15
C LEU A 83 16.33 40.18 20.51
N ASP A 84 15.58 39.75 21.53
CA ASP A 84 16.09 39.44 22.87
C ASP A 84 16.73 38.03 22.96
N GLY A 85 16.77 37.29 21.84
CA GLY A 85 17.37 35.95 21.76
C GLY A 85 16.47 34.83 22.25
N THR A 86 15.23 35.11 22.67
CA THR A 86 14.24 34.09 23.02
C THR A 86 13.64 33.44 21.78
N ASN A 87 13.04 32.26 21.93
CA ASN A 87 12.35 31.61 20.82
C ASN A 87 11.06 32.39 20.52
N SER A 88 10.81 32.69 19.25
CA SER A 88 9.51 33.20 18.85
C SER A 88 8.45 32.16 19.23
N ALA A 89 7.39 32.60 19.89
CA ALA A 89 6.28 31.72 20.28
C ALA A 89 5.63 30.99 19.08
N GLU A 90 5.85 31.50 17.86
CA GLU A 90 5.37 30.91 16.63
C GLU A 90 6.42 29.98 16.01
N ALA A 91 6.47 28.72 16.45
CA ALA A 91 7.06 27.68 15.62
C ALA A 91 6.23 27.58 14.32
N LYS A 92 6.79 28.03 13.21
CA LYS A 92 6.09 27.99 11.92
C LYS A 92 6.33 26.62 11.33
N GLU A 93 5.29 25.78 11.41
CA GLU A 93 5.31 24.44 10.84
C GLU A 93 4.36 24.31 9.65
N LYS A 94 4.74 23.43 8.72
CA LYS A 94 3.95 23.06 7.54
C LYS A 94 4.02 21.55 7.36
N ASN A 95 2.90 20.95 7.00
CA ASN A 95 2.79 19.52 6.78
C ASN A 95 2.34 19.20 5.35
N ILE A 96 2.84 18.07 4.84
CA ILE A 96 2.34 17.44 3.62
C ILE A 96 2.12 15.97 3.89
N ALA A 97 0.96 15.47 3.46
CA ALA A 97 0.59 14.07 3.59
C ALA A 97 0.51 13.43 2.19
N LEU A 98 1.03 12.21 2.07
CA LEU A 98 1.00 11.42 0.85
C LEU A 98 0.32 10.10 1.11
N ASN A 99 -0.60 9.71 0.23
CA ASN A 99 -1.22 8.40 0.27
C ASN A 99 -0.32 7.38 -0.42
N ILE A 100 -0.01 6.30 0.29
CA ILE A 100 0.75 5.16 -0.21
C ILE A 100 -0.20 4.00 -0.45
N ASN A 101 -0.15 3.43 -1.65
CA ASN A 101 -0.79 2.17 -1.97
C ASN A 101 0.27 1.06 -2.12
N VAL A 102 0.20 0.00 -1.32
CA VAL A 102 1.19 -1.08 -1.32
C VAL A 102 0.69 -2.24 -2.18
N LEU A 103 1.12 -2.31 -3.44
CA LEU A 103 0.73 -3.34 -4.38
C LEU A 103 1.32 -4.71 -4.01
N TYR A 104 0.48 -5.72 -3.82
CA TYR A 104 0.92 -7.10 -3.66
C TYR A 104 0.29 -8.01 -4.72
N PRO A 105 0.98 -9.08 -5.14
CA PRO A 105 0.41 -10.05 -6.08
C PRO A 105 -0.85 -10.72 -5.52
N PRO A 106 -1.77 -11.16 -6.39
CA PRO A 106 -2.94 -11.91 -5.95
C PRO A 106 -2.55 -13.19 -5.21
N VAL A 107 -3.07 -13.40 -4.01
CA VAL A 107 -2.90 -14.63 -3.23
C VAL A 107 -4.25 -15.32 -3.12
N ILE A 108 -4.36 -16.59 -3.52
CA ILE A 108 -5.60 -17.36 -3.37
C ILE A 108 -5.86 -17.55 -1.87
N THR A 109 -7.00 -17.07 -1.39
CA THR A 109 -7.35 -17.05 0.05
C THR A 109 -8.45 -18.01 0.43
N LYS A 110 -9.33 -18.39 -0.49
CA LYS A 110 -10.36 -19.41 -0.25
C LYS A 110 -10.68 -20.19 -1.51
N LEU A 111 -10.95 -21.48 -1.31
CA LEU A 111 -11.70 -22.32 -2.21
C LEU A 111 -13.00 -22.70 -1.49
N SER A 112 -14.15 -22.51 -2.11
CA SER A 112 -15.42 -22.99 -1.55
C SER A 112 -16.20 -23.78 -2.59
N SER A 113 -16.99 -24.73 -2.10
CA SER A 113 -17.89 -25.55 -2.90
C SER A 113 -19.27 -25.57 -2.25
N ASN A 114 -20.29 -25.04 -2.92
CA ASN A 114 -21.69 -25.10 -2.47
C ASN A 114 -21.83 -24.81 -0.95
N ASP A 115 -21.29 -23.68 -0.49
CA ASP A 115 -21.24 -23.20 0.90
C ASP A 115 -20.35 -23.94 1.91
N LYS A 116 -19.51 -24.89 1.47
CA LYS A 116 -18.44 -25.47 2.30
C LYS A 116 -17.11 -24.80 2.01
N ASN A 117 -16.45 -24.29 3.05
CA ASN A 117 -15.06 -23.85 2.97
C ASN A 117 -14.16 -25.08 2.77
N VAL A 118 -13.31 -25.03 1.76
CA VAL A 118 -12.33 -26.06 1.43
C VAL A 118 -10.96 -25.48 1.74
N ASP A 119 -10.17 -26.18 2.55
CA ASP A 119 -8.79 -25.78 2.82
C ASP A 119 -7.99 -25.83 1.53
N ILE A 120 -7.29 -24.73 1.20
CA ILE A 120 -6.45 -24.60 0.01
C ILE A 120 -5.29 -25.61 0.03
N ASN A 121 -4.86 -26.03 1.22
CA ASN A 121 -3.76 -26.98 1.38
C ASN A 121 -4.21 -28.45 1.34
N ASN A 122 -5.52 -28.71 1.41
CA ASN A 122 -6.10 -30.05 1.37
C ASN A 122 -7.42 -30.05 0.59
N SER A 123 -7.36 -29.66 -0.68
CA SER A 123 -8.53 -29.36 -1.51
C SER A 123 -9.12 -30.58 -2.22
N THR A 124 -9.45 -31.65 -1.49
CA THR A 124 -10.26 -32.75 -2.05
C THR A 124 -11.74 -32.54 -1.73
N ILE A 125 -12.53 -32.27 -2.77
CA ILE A 125 -13.99 -32.16 -2.65
C ILE A 125 -14.59 -33.49 -3.10
N ARG A 126 -15.40 -34.11 -2.24
CA ARG A 126 -16.12 -35.37 -2.56
C ARG A 126 -17.57 -35.05 -2.88
N VAL A 127 -18.02 -35.46 -4.05
CA VAL A 127 -19.40 -35.28 -4.57
C VAL A 127 -19.91 -36.60 -5.12
N GLN A 128 -21.23 -36.73 -5.25
CA GLN A 128 -21.86 -37.87 -5.91
C GLN A 128 -21.93 -37.66 -7.42
N ARG A 129 -22.02 -38.77 -8.15
CA ARG A 129 -22.22 -38.73 -9.60
C ARG A 129 -23.53 -38.00 -9.90
N GLY A 130 -23.49 -37.03 -10.79
CA GLY A 130 -24.63 -36.20 -11.18
C GLY A 130 -24.78 -34.90 -10.38
N ASP A 131 -23.97 -34.69 -9.33
CA ASP A 131 -24.00 -33.44 -8.56
C ASP A 131 -23.56 -32.24 -9.41
N ASN A 132 -24.12 -31.08 -9.06
CA ASN A 132 -23.67 -29.78 -9.56
C ASN A 132 -22.86 -29.07 -8.48
N ILE A 133 -21.70 -28.54 -8.84
CA ILE A 133 -20.78 -27.91 -7.91
C ILE A 133 -20.29 -26.56 -8.44
N ASN A 134 -20.37 -25.54 -7.59
CA ASN A 134 -19.79 -24.23 -7.83
C ASN A 134 -18.51 -24.10 -7.01
N ILE A 135 -17.37 -24.00 -7.69
CA ILE A 135 -16.07 -23.79 -7.07
C ILE A 135 -15.72 -22.32 -7.17
N VAL A 136 -15.64 -21.63 -6.03
CA VAL A 136 -15.24 -20.23 -5.97
C VAL A 136 -13.77 -20.14 -5.61
N CYS A 137 -13.01 -19.37 -6.38
CA CYS A 137 -11.62 -19.06 -6.09
C CYS A 137 -11.49 -17.58 -5.75
N THR A 138 -11.25 -17.26 -4.48
CA THR A 138 -11.03 -15.86 -4.07
C THR A 138 -9.55 -15.58 -3.98
N SER A 139 -9.12 -14.43 -4.52
CA SER A 139 -7.76 -13.94 -4.34
C SER A 139 -7.76 -12.61 -3.58
N ASP A 140 -6.91 -12.49 -2.57
CA ASP A 140 -6.60 -11.21 -1.94
C ASP A 140 -5.61 -10.44 -2.82
N THR A 141 -6.00 -9.24 -3.23
CA THR A 141 -5.24 -8.31 -4.05
C THR A 141 -5.78 -6.90 -3.81
N ASN A 142 -4.90 -5.90 -3.76
CA ASN A 142 -5.29 -4.49 -3.69
C ASN A 142 -5.25 -3.79 -5.07
N HIS A 143 -5.20 -4.57 -6.15
CA HIS A 143 -5.27 -4.11 -7.53
C HIS A 143 -6.20 -5.03 -8.37
N PRO A 144 -6.71 -4.58 -9.53
CA PRO A 144 -7.51 -5.43 -10.41
C PRO A 144 -6.74 -6.71 -10.77
N ALA A 145 -7.35 -7.86 -10.50
CA ALA A 145 -6.80 -9.16 -10.83
C ALA A 145 -7.83 -9.96 -11.62
N THR A 146 -7.31 -10.84 -12.44
CA THR A 146 -8.08 -11.70 -13.33
C THR A 146 -7.86 -13.14 -12.91
N VAL A 147 -8.96 -13.87 -12.71
CA VAL A 147 -8.94 -15.27 -12.30
C VAL A 147 -9.00 -16.16 -13.54
N PHE A 148 -8.22 -17.24 -13.52
CA PHE A 148 -8.14 -18.24 -14.56
C PHE A 148 -8.39 -19.62 -13.95
N TRP A 149 -9.20 -20.44 -14.63
CA TRP A 149 -9.41 -21.85 -14.30
C TRP A 149 -8.81 -22.70 -15.40
N ASN A 150 -7.88 -23.60 -15.06
CA ASN A 150 -7.14 -24.42 -16.02
C ASN A 150 -6.53 -23.60 -17.18
N GLY A 151 -6.10 -22.37 -16.90
CA GLY A 151 -5.55 -21.44 -17.89
C GLY A 151 -6.58 -20.65 -18.71
N GLN A 152 -7.88 -20.92 -18.57
CA GLN A 152 -8.95 -20.18 -19.24
C GLN A 152 -9.46 -19.02 -18.39
N LEU A 153 -9.66 -17.87 -19.03
CA LEU A 153 -10.17 -16.65 -18.40
C LEU A 153 -11.54 -16.90 -17.76
N SER A 154 -11.69 -16.57 -16.48
CA SER A 154 -12.97 -16.65 -15.76
C SER A 154 -13.39 -15.27 -15.29
N VAL A 155 -14.55 -14.83 -15.79
CA VAL A 155 -15.10 -13.50 -15.50
C VAL A 155 -15.68 -13.41 -14.09
N LEU A 156 -16.13 -14.52 -13.50
CA LEU A 156 -16.91 -14.54 -12.26
C LEU A 156 -16.17 -15.11 -11.05
N SER A 157 -14.86 -15.42 -11.17
CA SER A 157 -14.05 -16.14 -10.16
C SER A 157 -14.61 -17.51 -9.72
N THR A 158 -15.74 -17.91 -10.31
CA THR A 158 -16.52 -19.10 -10.01
C THR A 158 -16.47 -20.02 -11.22
N LEU A 159 -16.14 -21.28 -10.97
CA LEU A 159 -16.24 -22.36 -11.93
C LEU A 159 -17.46 -23.21 -11.57
N THR A 160 -18.38 -23.37 -12.52
CA THR A 160 -19.54 -24.26 -12.36
C THR A 160 -19.28 -25.56 -13.11
N VAL A 161 -19.28 -26.67 -12.37
CA VAL A 161 -19.24 -28.02 -12.95
C VAL A 161 -20.62 -28.64 -12.75
N THR A 162 -21.29 -28.95 -13.86
CA THR A 162 -22.62 -29.57 -13.85
C THR A 162 -22.52 -31.07 -14.09
N SER A 163 -23.33 -31.86 -13.39
CA SER A 163 -23.45 -33.29 -13.58
C SER A 163 -22.10 -34.01 -13.54
N VAL A 164 -21.41 -33.96 -12.40
CA VAL A 164 -20.09 -34.56 -12.24
C VAL A 164 -20.13 -36.07 -12.55
N GLN A 165 -19.30 -36.54 -13.48
CA GLN A 165 -19.27 -37.95 -13.90
C GLN A 165 -18.02 -38.71 -13.44
N HIS A 166 -16.88 -38.02 -13.41
CA HIS A 166 -15.55 -38.57 -13.16
C HIS A 166 -14.69 -37.61 -12.33
N ASP A 167 -13.64 -38.16 -11.73
CA ASP A 167 -12.65 -37.39 -10.99
C ASP A 167 -11.90 -36.44 -11.92
N ALA A 168 -11.70 -35.20 -11.49
CA ALA A 168 -11.01 -34.17 -12.26
C ALA A 168 -10.24 -33.22 -11.34
N VAL A 169 -9.12 -32.68 -11.84
CA VAL A 169 -8.31 -31.68 -11.15
C VAL A 169 -8.55 -30.32 -11.79
N TRP A 170 -8.93 -29.35 -10.96
CA TRP A 170 -9.13 -27.96 -11.36
C TRP A 170 -8.10 -27.07 -10.70
N THR A 171 -7.39 -26.28 -11.50
CA THR A 171 -6.37 -25.33 -11.04
C THR A 171 -6.88 -23.92 -11.19
N CYS A 172 -6.93 -23.17 -10.09
CA CYS A 172 -7.18 -21.73 -10.12
C CYS A 172 -5.85 -20.96 -10.13
N GLN A 173 -5.78 -19.90 -10.93
CA GLN A 173 -4.67 -18.95 -10.95
C GLN A 173 -5.23 -17.52 -10.99
N ALA A 174 -4.71 -16.62 -10.16
CA ALA A 174 -5.01 -15.20 -10.26
C ALA A 174 -3.80 -14.46 -10.81
N LYS A 175 -3.99 -13.67 -11.86
CA LYS A 175 -2.93 -12.87 -12.49
C LYS A 175 -3.29 -11.40 -12.44
N LYS A 176 -2.26 -10.55 -12.40
CA LYS A 176 -2.44 -9.11 -12.54
C LYS A 176 -3.00 -8.79 -13.93
N GLN A 177 -4.02 -7.94 -13.98
CA GLN A 177 -4.49 -7.38 -15.23
C GLN A 177 -3.36 -6.51 -15.80
N CYS A 178 -2.84 -6.86 -16.98
CA CYS A 178 -1.83 -6.04 -17.65
C CYS A 178 -2.56 -4.86 -18.31
N ASP A 179 -2.08 -3.64 -18.06
CA ASP A 179 -2.40 -2.44 -18.86
C ASP A 179 -1.72 -2.54 -20.23
#